data_AF-A0A194SAU2-F1
#
_entry.id   AF-A0A194SAU2-F1
#
_cell.length_a   1.000
_cell.length_b   1.000
_cell.length_c   1.000
_cell.angle_alpha   90.00
_cell.angle_beta   90.00
_cell.angle_gamma   90.00
#
_symmetry.space_group_name_H-M   'P 1'
#
loop_
_entity.id
_entity.type
_entity.pdbx_description
1 polymer ?
#
loop_
_entity_poly.entity_id
_entity_poly.type
_entity_poly.pdbx_seq_one_letter_code
_entity_poly.pdbx_strand_id
1 'polypeptide(L)'
;MSDKLNDDVLLAVLEHIAEPAFDQRGYRTRQSTLLSLCLASRHLYRLVEPLLWRQVRFKSVEQLAQLRRRVAAGSPSGLTSVYTVPWQARTEHDEAVLTVADILPNIVHIELSGTYRSILPLASHSNLRRLSLWQVYLSNSSPTLPQLEQLAIRDSSAPKYLLERWLDPFHLPRLRALLFCGVRDQGTFLSLEVVVLPPILAQLEVIQTDDRSLGAHDPLAWSDEPPCLCYHGLTSEVVVRYNLYGPTSIDTPSMTRSTRRRIDAGVRREQLRERRPSVFVFPAAGVDQMARLDVPQLEEQGLCVLFDEGDSHEPQSRELVSHEFWWLARALKAERERREDEEHE
;
A
#
# COMPACT_ATOMS: atom_id res chain seq x y z
N MET A 1 35.24 -19.92 -26.72
CA MET A 1 34.91 -18.52 -26.37
C MET A 1 33.85 -18.59 -25.29
N SER A 2 34.05 -17.88 -24.18
CA SER A 2 33.18 -18.01 -23.01
C SER A 2 31.93 -17.16 -23.21
N ASP A 3 30.83 -17.79 -23.63
CA ASP A 3 29.45 -17.25 -23.64
C ASP A 3 28.94 -17.03 -22.20
N LYS A 4 29.67 -16.25 -21.40
CA LYS A 4 29.23 -15.86 -20.07
C LYS A 4 28.52 -14.53 -20.18
N LEU A 5 27.23 -14.54 -19.84
CA LEU A 5 26.46 -13.32 -19.63
C LEU A 5 27.17 -12.45 -18.59
N ASN A 6 27.14 -11.12 -18.78
CA ASN A 6 27.71 -10.16 -17.83
C ASN A 6 26.94 -10.22 -16.49
N ASP A 7 27.68 -10.18 -15.36
CA ASP A 7 27.15 -10.17 -14.00
C ASP A 7 26.07 -9.09 -13.79
N ASP A 8 26.22 -7.91 -14.37
CA ASP A 8 25.25 -6.80 -14.27
C ASP A 8 23.92 -7.15 -14.94
N VAL A 9 23.97 -7.82 -16.09
CA VAL A 9 22.78 -8.28 -16.82
C VAL A 9 22.10 -9.40 -16.04
N LEU A 10 22.88 -10.33 -15.48
CA LEU A 10 22.35 -11.37 -14.60
C LEU A 10 21.70 -10.76 -13.35
N LEU A 11 22.35 -9.80 -12.70
CA LEU A 11 21.83 -9.12 -11.53
C LEU A 11 20.51 -8.40 -11.85
N ALA A 12 20.41 -7.69 -12.98
CA ALA A 12 19.15 -7.04 -13.37
C ALA A 12 17.98 -8.03 -13.50
N VAL A 13 18.23 -9.21 -14.10
CA VAL A 13 17.23 -10.28 -14.19
C VAL A 13 16.91 -10.85 -12.81
N LEU A 14 17.93 -11.11 -11.99
CA LEU A 14 17.76 -11.65 -10.64
C LEU A 14 17.03 -10.68 -9.71
N GLU A 15 17.27 -9.37 -9.83
CA GLU A 15 16.59 -8.33 -9.07
C GLU A 15 15.10 -8.27 -9.38
N HIS A 16 14.73 -8.46 -10.66
CA HIS A 16 13.33 -8.59 -11.06
C HIS A 16 12.68 -9.87 -10.53
N ILE A 17 13.42 -10.99 -10.45
CA ILE A 17 12.91 -12.21 -9.79
C ILE A 17 12.81 -12.02 -8.27
N ALA A 18 13.73 -11.26 -7.67
CA ALA A 18 13.84 -11.05 -6.24
C ALA A 18 12.94 -9.95 -5.68
N GLU A 19 12.08 -9.35 -6.51
CA GLU A 19 11.15 -8.32 -6.07
C GLU A 19 10.34 -8.79 -4.85
N PRO A 20 10.19 -7.93 -3.82
CA PRO A 20 9.43 -8.32 -2.63
C PRO A 20 8.03 -8.77 -2.98
N ALA A 21 7.63 -9.93 -2.46
CA ALA A 21 6.30 -10.49 -2.63
C ALA A 21 5.63 -10.60 -1.25
N PHE A 22 4.45 -10.03 -1.12
CA PHE A 22 3.82 -9.77 0.17
C PHE A 22 2.74 -10.82 0.50
N ASP A 23 2.11 -11.36 -0.53
CA ASP A 23 1.29 -12.56 -0.40
C ASP A 23 2.15 -13.79 -0.05
N GLN A 24 1.53 -14.79 0.60
CA GLN A 24 2.24 -15.97 1.06
C GLN A 24 2.74 -16.85 -0.10
N ARG A 25 1.99 -16.93 -1.19
CA ARG A 25 2.32 -17.77 -2.35
C ARG A 25 3.44 -17.14 -3.16
N GLY A 26 3.38 -15.83 -3.43
CA GLY A 26 4.43 -15.08 -4.10
C GLY A 26 5.74 -15.15 -3.32
N TYR A 27 5.71 -14.91 -2.01
CA TYR A 27 6.91 -15.04 -1.15
C TYR A 27 7.56 -16.43 -1.26
N ARG A 28 6.76 -17.50 -1.15
CA ARG A 28 7.24 -18.89 -1.25
C ARG A 28 7.81 -19.21 -2.63
N THR A 29 7.11 -18.79 -3.68
CA THR A 29 7.53 -19.01 -5.07
C THR A 29 8.86 -18.32 -5.31
N ARG A 30 8.96 -17.03 -4.97
CA ARG A 30 10.19 -16.24 -5.05
C ARG A 30 11.35 -16.90 -4.31
N GLN A 31 11.17 -17.24 -3.03
CA GLN A 31 12.21 -17.88 -2.22
C GLN A 31 12.65 -19.23 -2.80
N SER A 32 11.70 -20.06 -3.26
CA SER A 32 12.01 -21.34 -3.91
C SER A 32 12.82 -21.15 -5.19
N THR A 33 12.45 -20.15 -6.01
CA THR A 33 13.15 -19.82 -7.26
C THR A 33 14.58 -19.37 -6.98
N LEU A 34 14.77 -18.42 -6.06
CA LEU A 34 16.09 -17.91 -5.69
C LEU A 34 16.98 -19.02 -5.08
N LEU A 35 16.44 -19.86 -4.19
CA LEU A 35 17.18 -20.99 -3.64
C LEU A 35 17.57 -22.00 -4.73
N SER A 36 16.72 -22.25 -5.72
CA SER A 36 17.04 -23.13 -6.85
C SER A 36 18.20 -22.57 -7.69
N LEU A 37 18.23 -21.24 -7.88
CA LEU A 37 19.32 -20.55 -8.59
C LEU A 37 20.65 -20.63 -7.82
N CYS A 38 20.61 -20.54 -6.48
CA CYS A 38 21.78 -20.76 -5.64
C CYS A 38 22.39 -22.16 -5.81
N LEU A 39 21.57 -23.18 -6.05
CA LEU A 39 22.02 -24.56 -6.24
C LEU A 39 22.57 -24.82 -7.66
N ALA A 40 22.19 -24.00 -8.64
CA ALA A 40 22.61 -24.19 -10.03
C ALA A 40 24.10 -23.89 -10.26
N SER A 41 24.68 -22.88 -9.58
CA SER A 41 26.12 -22.62 -9.64
C SER A 41 26.64 -21.77 -8.47
N ARG A 42 27.94 -21.89 -8.17
CA ARG A 42 28.64 -21.04 -7.17
C ARG A 42 28.67 -19.55 -7.54
N HIS A 43 28.55 -19.24 -8.82
CA HIS A 43 28.52 -17.86 -9.29
C HIS A 43 27.15 -17.24 -9.01
N LEU A 44 26.07 -17.92 -9.39
CA LEU A 44 24.71 -17.51 -9.06
C LEU A 44 24.47 -17.46 -7.55
N TYR A 45 25.02 -18.40 -6.78
CA TYR A 45 24.97 -18.34 -5.31
C TYR A 45 25.42 -16.97 -4.78
N ARG A 46 26.58 -16.48 -5.24
CA ARG A 46 27.15 -15.20 -4.79
C ARG A 46 26.29 -14.00 -5.17
N LEU A 47 25.64 -14.03 -6.33
CA LEU A 47 24.75 -12.95 -6.79
C LEU A 47 23.38 -13.00 -6.08
N VAL A 48 22.86 -14.20 -5.81
CA VAL A 48 21.51 -14.40 -5.28
C VAL A 48 21.46 -14.33 -3.75
N GLU A 49 22.54 -14.69 -3.05
CA GLU A 49 22.60 -14.66 -1.59
C GLU A 49 22.13 -13.32 -1.00
N PRO A 50 22.62 -12.14 -1.45
CA PRO A 50 22.10 -10.84 -1.04
C PRO A 50 20.59 -10.67 -1.23
N LEU A 51 20.08 -11.16 -2.35
CA LEU A 51 18.68 -11.00 -2.76
C LEU A 51 17.72 -11.86 -1.94
N LEU A 52 18.17 -13.02 -1.46
CA LEU A 52 17.41 -13.87 -0.53
C LEU A 52 17.10 -13.16 0.79
N TRP A 53 18.03 -12.34 1.26
CA TRP A 53 17.93 -11.59 2.52
C TRP A 53 17.18 -10.27 2.38
N ARG A 54 16.90 -9.79 1.16
CA ARG A 54 16.25 -8.49 0.92
C ARG A 54 14.88 -8.36 1.62
N GLN A 55 14.12 -9.44 1.69
CA GLN A 55 12.85 -9.52 2.41
C GLN A 55 12.82 -10.78 3.27
N VAL A 56 12.56 -10.61 4.56
CA VAL A 56 12.45 -11.72 5.51
C VAL A 56 11.06 -11.75 6.13
N ARG A 57 10.50 -12.96 6.27
CA ARG A 57 9.18 -13.21 6.86
C ARG A 57 9.31 -14.11 8.08
N PHE A 58 8.92 -13.60 9.24
CA PHE A 58 8.98 -14.36 10.50
C PHE A 58 7.59 -14.76 10.96
N LYS A 59 7.40 -16.05 11.17
CA LYS A 59 6.18 -16.59 11.74
C LYS A 59 6.29 -16.72 13.25
N SER A 60 7.47 -16.94 13.81
CA SER A 60 7.56 -17.23 15.25
C SER A 60 8.77 -16.62 15.92
N VAL A 61 8.69 -16.49 17.25
CA VAL A 61 9.79 -15.99 18.08
C VAL A 61 11.00 -16.92 18.01
N GLU A 62 10.80 -18.23 17.84
CA GLU A 62 11.88 -19.19 17.67
C GLU A 62 12.66 -18.92 16.37
N GLN A 63 11.97 -18.57 15.28
CA GLN A 63 12.62 -18.19 14.03
C GLN A 63 13.44 -16.90 14.20
N LEU A 64 12.93 -15.93 14.96
CA LEU A 64 13.68 -14.73 15.31
C LEU A 64 14.91 -15.04 16.17
N ALA A 65 14.79 -15.92 17.17
CA ALA A 65 15.92 -16.35 17.98
C ALA A 65 16.97 -17.12 17.17
N GLN A 66 16.55 -17.87 16.14
CA GLN A 66 17.46 -18.48 15.18
C GLN A 66 18.15 -17.42 14.30
N LEU A 67 17.42 -16.41 13.84
CA LEU A 67 18.01 -15.29 13.10
C LEU A 67 19.08 -14.60 13.95
N ARG A 68 18.77 -14.20 15.20
CA ARG A 68 19.72 -13.54 16.10
C ARG A 68 21.03 -14.33 16.22
N ARG A 69 20.94 -15.66 16.37
CA ARG A 69 22.12 -16.55 16.39
C ARG A 69 22.91 -16.54 15.08
N ARG A 70 22.24 -16.52 13.93
CA ARG A 70 22.89 -16.44 12.62
C ARG A 70 23.54 -15.09 12.37
N VAL A 71 22.88 -13.99 12.74
CA VAL A 71 23.43 -12.63 12.64
C VAL A 71 24.68 -12.49 13.51
N ALA A 72 24.64 -13.00 14.74
CA ALA A 72 25.82 -13.07 15.61
C ALA A 72 26.98 -13.89 15.01
N ALA A 73 26.68 -14.84 14.11
CA ALA A 73 27.66 -15.65 13.40
C ALA A 73 28.11 -15.04 12.05
N GLY A 74 27.75 -13.79 11.75
CA GLY A 74 28.19 -13.07 10.55
C GLY A 74 27.25 -13.13 9.34
N SER A 75 25.98 -13.50 9.54
CA SER A 75 24.95 -13.47 8.47
C SER A 75 24.74 -12.03 7.94
N PRO A 76 24.41 -11.83 6.65
CA PRO A 76 24.33 -10.51 6.02
C PRO A 76 23.04 -9.75 6.36
N SER A 77 22.87 -9.41 7.64
CA SER A 77 21.64 -8.85 8.19
C SER A 77 21.36 -7.42 7.70
N GLY A 78 22.41 -6.67 7.34
CA GLY A 78 22.32 -5.34 6.76
C GLY A 78 21.70 -5.27 5.36
N LEU A 79 21.37 -6.41 4.73
CA LEU A 79 20.74 -6.43 3.40
C LEU A 79 19.20 -6.47 3.47
N THR A 80 18.63 -6.67 4.66
CA THR A 80 17.18 -6.76 4.81
C THR A 80 16.54 -5.39 4.75
N SER A 81 15.66 -5.19 3.78
CA SER A 81 14.93 -3.94 3.55
C SER A 81 13.42 -4.07 3.82
N VAL A 82 12.88 -5.29 3.74
CA VAL A 82 11.46 -5.58 3.97
C VAL A 82 11.31 -6.65 5.04
N TYR A 83 10.47 -6.37 6.03
CA TYR A 83 10.21 -7.24 7.16
C TYR A 83 8.71 -7.50 7.31
N THR A 84 8.31 -8.77 7.22
CA THR A 84 6.88 -9.16 7.29
C THR A 84 6.63 -10.09 8.48
N VAL A 85 5.66 -9.73 9.31
CA VAL A 85 5.11 -10.58 10.38
C VAL A 85 3.67 -10.93 10.01
N PRO A 86 3.43 -12.13 9.46
CA PRO A 86 2.12 -12.51 8.96
C PRO A 86 1.17 -12.89 10.09
N TRP A 87 -0.13 -12.79 9.80
CA TRP A 87 -1.18 -13.13 10.75
C TRP A 87 -1.05 -14.57 11.26
N GLN A 88 -1.27 -14.73 12.57
CA GLN A 88 -1.38 -16.02 13.24
C GLN A 88 -2.66 -16.10 14.04
N ALA A 89 -3.51 -17.07 13.67
CA ALA A 89 -4.92 -17.06 14.04
C ALA A 89 -5.25 -17.21 15.55
N ARG A 90 -4.28 -17.31 16.47
CA ARG A 90 -4.55 -17.77 17.84
C ARG A 90 -3.67 -17.23 18.96
N THR A 91 -2.72 -16.35 18.68
CA THR A 91 -1.78 -15.86 19.71
C THR A 91 -1.57 -14.36 19.55
N GLU A 92 -1.69 -13.62 20.65
CA GLU A 92 -1.09 -12.29 20.72
C GLU A 92 0.38 -12.43 20.32
N HIS A 93 0.84 -11.60 19.39
CA HIS A 93 2.23 -11.62 19.00
C HIS A 93 3.08 -11.11 20.16
N ASP A 94 4.17 -11.82 20.44
CA ASP A 94 5.22 -11.32 21.32
C ASP A 94 5.84 -10.08 20.68
N GLU A 95 5.85 -8.96 21.40
CA GLU A 95 6.44 -7.69 20.95
C GLU A 95 7.94 -7.83 20.60
N ALA A 96 8.59 -8.92 21.04
CA ALA A 96 9.94 -9.28 20.61
C ALA A 96 10.09 -9.29 19.07
N VAL A 97 9.03 -9.63 18.32
CA VAL A 97 9.06 -9.61 16.84
C VAL A 97 9.15 -8.22 16.24
N LEU A 98 8.90 -7.16 17.01
CA LEU A 98 9.07 -5.77 16.59
C LEU A 98 10.46 -5.23 16.98
N THR A 99 11.11 -5.85 17.98
CA THR A 99 12.46 -5.51 18.46
C THR A 99 13.57 -6.14 17.61
N VAL A 100 13.61 -5.80 16.33
CA VAL A 100 14.59 -6.37 15.37
C VAL A 100 15.52 -5.33 14.76
N ALA A 101 15.42 -4.06 15.18
CA ALA A 101 16.25 -2.98 14.64
C ALA A 101 17.75 -3.17 14.91
N ASP A 102 18.12 -3.85 16.00
CA ASP A 102 19.50 -4.19 16.36
C ASP A 102 20.14 -5.19 15.40
N ILE A 103 19.34 -6.14 14.90
CA ILE A 103 19.80 -7.18 13.97
C ILE A 103 19.54 -6.84 12.51
N LEU A 104 18.48 -6.10 12.19
CA LEU A 104 18.05 -5.73 10.85
C LEU A 104 17.95 -4.19 10.74
N PRO A 105 19.08 -3.46 10.76
CA PRO A 105 19.09 -1.99 10.91
C PRO A 105 18.59 -1.22 9.68
N ASN A 106 18.54 -1.87 8.51
CA ASN A 106 18.23 -1.24 7.23
C ASN A 106 16.79 -1.50 6.77
N ILE A 107 15.88 -1.85 7.69
CA ILE A 107 14.48 -2.05 7.35
C ILE A 107 13.85 -0.72 6.90
N VAL A 108 13.27 -0.74 5.69
CA VAL A 108 12.58 0.39 5.08
C VAL A 108 11.06 0.15 5.06
N HIS A 109 10.63 -1.11 4.98
CA HIS A 109 9.22 -1.50 4.98
C HIS A 109 8.94 -2.58 6.02
N ILE A 110 8.01 -2.31 6.93
CA ILE A 110 7.43 -3.28 7.86
C ILE A 110 5.98 -3.55 7.50
N GLU A 111 5.62 -4.83 7.43
CA GLU A 111 4.24 -5.29 7.33
C GLU A 111 3.90 -6.15 8.55
N LEU A 112 2.87 -5.75 9.30
CA LEU A 112 2.39 -6.44 10.47
C LEU A 112 0.96 -6.91 10.25
N SER A 113 0.67 -8.12 10.68
CA SER A 113 -0.69 -8.58 10.85
C SER A 113 -0.90 -9.30 12.18
N GLY A 114 -2.10 -9.20 12.74
CA GLY A 114 -2.47 -9.81 14.01
C GLY A 114 -2.51 -8.86 15.21
N THR A 115 -2.66 -9.43 16.40
CA THR A 115 -2.90 -8.66 17.63
C THR A 115 -1.59 -8.29 18.31
N TYR A 116 -1.37 -6.99 18.54
CA TYR A 116 -0.21 -6.45 19.25
C TYR A 116 -0.68 -5.58 20.41
N ARG A 117 -0.06 -5.69 21.58
CA ARG A 117 -0.38 -4.81 22.73
C ARG A 117 0.23 -3.42 22.55
N SER A 118 1.41 -3.38 21.93
CA SER A 118 2.14 -2.16 21.64
C SER A 118 2.85 -2.27 20.31
N ILE A 119 2.87 -1.16 19.57
CA ILE A 119 3.71 -0.98 18.38
C ILE A 119 4.83 0.04 18.64
N LEU A 120 5.04 0.46 19.89
CA LEU A 120 6.14 1.38 20.27
C LEU A 120 7.53 0.92 19.80
N PRO A 121 7.88 -0.38 19.80
CA PRO A 121 9.20 -0.79 19.35
C PRO A 121 9.49 -0.43 17.88
N LEU A 122 8.47 -0.11 17.08
CA LEU A 122 8.66 0.38 15.71
C LEU A 122 9.47 1.68 15.64
N ALA A 123 9.44 2.50 16.71
CA ALA A 123 10.21 3.74 16.79
C ALA A 123 11.74 3.54 16.73
N SER A 124 12.22 2.31 16.98
CA SER A 124 13.64 1.97 16.88
C SER A 124 14.13 1.83 15.44
N HIS A 125 13.23 1.75 14.45
CA HIS A 125 13.59 1.60 13.03
C HIS A 125 13.78 2.97 12.38
N SER A 126 14.99 3.51 12.48
CA SER A 126 15.32 4.85 11.98
C SER A 126 15.18 5.02 10.46
N ASN A 127 15.23 3.92 9.70
CA ASN A 127 15.11 3.92 8.24
C ASN A 127 13.69 3.57 7.74
N LEU A 128 12.72 3.40 8.66
CA LEU A 128 11.37 2.98 8.30
C LEU A 128 10.65 4.08 7.52
N ARG A 129 10.33 3.79 6.24
CA ARG A 129 9.60 4.71 5.35
C ARG A 129 8.20 4.21 5.03
N ARG A 130 7.94 2.90 5.18
CA ARG A 130 6.64 2.27 4.88
C ARG A 130 6.21 1.36 6.01
N LEU A 131 4.99 1.54 6.49
CA LEU A 131 4.39 0.71 7.53
C LEU A 131 3.01 0.25 7.07
N SER A 132 2.82 -1.06 7.03
CA SER A 132 1.55 -1.68 6.70
C SER A 132 1.01 -2.46 7.90
N LEU A 133 -0.18 -2.08 8.36
CA LEU A 133 -0.91 -2.72 9.45
C LEU A 133 -2.16 -3.37 8.87
N TRP A 134 -2.22 -4.70 8.90
CA TRP A 134 -3.36 -5.46 8.39
C TRP A 134 -3.98 -6.33 9.47
N GLN A 135 -5.27 -6.16 9.74
CA GLN A 135 -5.96 -6.89 10.82
C GLN A 135 -5.24 -6.73 12.17
N VAL A 136 -4.79 -5.50 12.44
CA VAL A 136 -4.08 -5.17 13.67
C VAL A 136 -5.02 -4.56 14.70
N TYR A 137 -4.88 -4.96 15.96
CA TYR A 137 -5.53 -4.29 17.09
C TYR A 137 -4.51 -3.31 17.72
N LEU A 138 -4.78 -2.01 17.65
CA LEU A 138 -3.94 -0.96 18.25
C LEU A 138 -4.60 -0.47 19.52
N SER A 139 -4.03 -0.82 20.68
CA SER A 139 -4.74 -0.60 21.94
C SER A 139 -4.25 0.63 22.71
N ASN A 140 -2.93 0.91 22.72
CA ASN A 140 -2.38 1.81 23.76
C ASN A 140 -1.27 2.78 23.29
N SER A 141 -0.83 2.74 22.02
CA SER A 141 0.43 3.42 21.65
C SER A 141 0.44 4.07 20.28
N SER A 142 1.09 5.24 20.22
CA SER A 142 1.32 6.04 19.01
C SER A 142 2.84 6.21 18.85
N PRO A 143 3.53 5.34 18.10
CA PRO A 143 4.96 5.47 17.88
C PRO A 143 5.27 6.71 17.04
N THR A 144 6.31 7.46 17.42
CA THR A 144 6.87 8.52 16.57
C THR A 144 7.75 7.89 15.52
N LEU A 145 7.43 8.12 14.25
CA LEU A 145 8.12 7.53 13.09
C LEU A 145 8.54 8.66 12.14
N PRO A 146 9.66 9.35 12.41
CA PRO A 146 10.00 10.61 11.75
C PRO A 146 10.35 10.47 10.27
N GLN A 147 10.68 9.26 9.80
CA GLN A 147 10.99 8.96 8.40
C GLN A 147 9.83 8.29 7.65
N LEU A 148 8.69 8.07 8.31
CA LEU A 148 7.58 7.36 7.70
C LEU A 148 6.92 8.23 6.62
N GLU A 149 6.91 7.72 5.39
CA GLU A 149 6.34 8.39 4.22
C GLU A 149 4.99 7.78 3.84
N GLN A 150 4.80 6.49 4.10
CA GLN A 150 3.60 5.74 3.74
C GLN A 150 3.10 4.92 4.94
N LEU A 151 1.83 5.10 5.26
CA LEU A 151 1.12 4.34 6.30
C LEU A 151 -0.10 3.67 5.69
N ALA A 152 -0.18 2.35 5.82
CA ALA A 152 -1.35 1.57 5.46
C ALA A 152 -1.99 1.00 6.73
N ILE A 153 -3.27 1.28 6.97
CA ILE A 153 -4.07 0.70 8.03
C ILE A 153 -5.28 0.05 7.36
N ARG A 154 -5.31 -1.29 7.38
CA ARG A 154 -6.33 -2.08 6.71
C ARG A 154 -6.99 -3.07 7.66
N ASP A 155 -8.31 -3.12 7.64
CA ASP A 155 -9.13 -4.08 8.41
C ASP A 155 -8.75 -4.15 9.90
N SER A 156 -8.24 -3.03 10.44
CA SER A 156 -7.64 -2.94 11.77
C SER A 156 -8.62 -2.30 12.76
N SER A 157 -8.39 -2.48 14.05
CA SER A 157 -9.21 -1.90 15.11
C SER A 157 -8.34 -1.04 16.01
N ALA A 158 -8.74 0.21 16.23
CA ALA A 158 -8.01 1.16 17.06
C ALA A 158 -9.00 2.17 17.67
N PRO A 159 -8.83 2.56 18.93
CA PRO A 159 -9.61 3.66 19.49
C PRO A 159 -9.40 4.93 18.66
N LYS A 160 -10.49 5.65 18.38
CA LYS A 160 -10.45 6.88 17.58
C LYS A 160 -9.39 7.86 18.10
N TYR A 161 -9.38 8.13 19.40
CA TYR A 161 -8.43 9.08 20.02
C TYR A 161 -6.97 8.69 19.81
N LEU A 162 -6.68 7.39 19.67
CA LEU A 162 -5.34 6.88 19.44
C LEU A 162 -4.88 7.20 18.01
N LEU A 163 -5.78 7.02 17.04
CA LEU A 163 -5.52 7.35 15.64
C LEU A 163 -5.38 8.85 15.43
N GLU A 164 -6.26 9.66 16.04
CA GLU A 164 -6.15 11.13 15.99
C GLU A 164 -4.79 11.60 16.51
N ARG A 165 -4.35 11.05 17.66
CA ARG A 165 -3.02 11.35 18.22
C ARG A 165 -1.90 10.85 17.33
N TRP A 166 -2.01 9.64 16.77
CA TRP A 166 -0.93 9.05 16.00
C TRP A 166 -0.75 9.71 14.63
N LEU A 167 -1.86 10.11 14.01
CA LEU A 167 -1.91 10.89 12.77
C LEU A 167 -1.70 12.38 13.01
N ASP A 168 -1.07 12.77 14.11
CA ASP A 168 -0.57 14.13 14.29
C ASP A 168 0.78 14.29 13.55
N PRO A 169 0.99 15.41 12.82
CA PRO A 169 2.26 15.67 12.14
C PRO A 169 3.50 15.62 13.06
N PHE A 170 3.35 15.84 14.37
CA PHE A 170 4.44 15.65 15.33
C PHE A 170 4.96 14.21 15.37
N HIS A 171 4.06 13.23 15.28
CA HIS A 171 4.41 11.81 15.30
C HIS A 171 4.85 11.31 13.93
N LEU A 172 4.29 11.88 12.85
CA LEU A 172 4.48 11.45 11.46
C LEU A 172 4.78 12.64 10.52
N PRO A 173 5.92 13.36 10.72
CA PRO A 173 6.20 14.63 10.05
C PRO A 173 6.54 14.50 8.55
N ARG A 174 6.77 13.29 8.06
CA ARG A 174 7.09 13.00 6.65
C ARG A 174 6.00 12.20 5.94
N LEU A 175 4.84 12.01 6.59
CA LEU A 175 3.78 11.19 6.00
C LEU A 175 3.18 11.89 4.79
N ARG A 176 3.26 11.23 3.64
CA ARG A 176 2.75 11.73 2.36
C ARG A 176 1.61 10.89 1.81
N ALA A 177 1.52 9.63 2.20
CA ALA A 177 0.44 8.76 1.74
C ALA A 177 -0.17 7.94 2.87
N LEU A 178 -1.49 7.90 2.88
CA LEU A 178 -2.29 7.18 3.85
C LEU A 178 -3.26 6.23 3.15
N LEU A 179 -3.17 4.95 3.45
CA LEU A 179 -4.25 4.00 3.17
C LEU A 179 -5.02 3.74 4.46
N PHE A 180 -6.33 3.98 4.42
CA PHE A 180 -7.24 3.84 5.54
C PHE A 180 -8.50 3.10 5.11
N CYS A 181 -8.50 1.77 5.27
CA CYS A 181 -9.58 0.90 4.80
C CYS A 181 -10.08 0.00 5.92
N GLY A 182 -11.40 -0.10 6.11
CA GLY A 182 -12.00 -1.04 7.04
C GLY A 182 -11.58 -0.86 8.50
N VAL A 183 -11.15 0.35 8.90
CA VAL A 183 -10.67 0.63 10.25
C VAL A 183 -11.86 0.80 11.20
N ARG A 184 -11.77 0.22 12.40
CA ARG A 184 -12.87 0.20 13.38
C ARG A 184 -12.48 0.75 14.75
N ASP A 185 -13.45 1.38 15.42
CA ASP A 185 -13.43 1.66 16.85
C ASP A 185 -14.63 0.97 17.50
N GLN A 186 -14.37 0.10 18.48
CA GLN A 186 -15.39 -0.68 19.19
C GLN A 186 -16.37 -1.41 18.25
N GLY A 187 -15.86 -1.92 17.12
CA GLY A 187 -16.63 -2.65 16.11
C GLY A 187 -17.30 -1.77 15.05
N THR A 188 -17.38 -0.47 15.25
CA THR A 188 -17.95 0.51 14.30
C THR A 188 -16.88 0.99 13.33
N PHE A 189 -17.19 1.09 12.04
CA PHE A 189 -16.26 1.66 11.06
C PHE A 189 -16.00 3.15 11.35
N LEU A 190 -14.74 3.55 11.27
CA LEU A 190 -14.35 4.95 11.41
C LEU A 190 -14.42 5.66 10.07
N SER A 191 -15.07 6.84 10.07
CA SER A 191 -15.04 7.78 8.96
C SER A 191 -13.69 8.49 8.92
N LEU A 192 -13.17 8.72 7.72
CA LEU A 192 -11.89 9.37 7.48
C LEU A 192 -11.89 10.81 8.01
N GLU A 193 -12.97 11.57 7.78
CA GLU A 193 -13.14 12.97 8.24
C GLU A 193 -13.00 13.11 9.76
N VAL A 194 -13.33 12.06 10.50
CA VAL A 194 -13.35 12.05 11.96
C VAL A 194 -11.97 11.80 12.55
N VAL A 195 -11.07 11.19 11.77
CA VAL A 195 -9.76 10.71 12.22
C VAL A 195 -8.62 11.55 11.64
N VAL A 196 -8.76 11.99 10.39
CA VAL A 196 -7.72 12.70 9.65
C VAL A 196 -7.96 14.20 9.76
N LEU A 197 -7.29 14.81 10.74
CA LEU A 197 -7.45 16.23 11.07
C LEU A 197 -6.79 17.16 10.03
N PRO A 198 -7.21 18.44 9.94
CA PRO A 198 -6.67 19.38 8.94
C PRO A 198 -5.13 19.48 8.87
N PRO A 199 -4.36 19.47 9.99
CA PRO A 199 -2.91 19.55 9.92
C PRO A 199 -2.27 18.38 9.16
N ILE A 200 -2.82 17.17 9.31
CA ILE A 200 -2.31 16.02 8.57
C ILE A 200 -2.82 15.99 7.12
N LEU A 201 -4.05 16.44 6.86
CA LEU A 201 -4.54 16.59 5.49
C LEU A 201 -3.64 17.48 4.64
N ALA A 202 -3.13 18.57 5.21
CA ALA A 202 -2.25 19.50 4.49
C ALA A 202 -0.89 18.91 4.08
N GLN A 203 -0.37 17.90 4.81
CA GLN A 203 0.89 17.24 4.46
C GLN A 203 0.72 16.05 3.51
N LEU A 204 -0.47 15.44 3.48
CA LEU A 204 -0.75 14.28 2.65
C LEU A 204 -0.79 14.70 1.17
N GLU A 205 -0.22 13.86 0.32
CA GLU A 205 -0.26 13.99 -1.13
C GLU A 205 -1.28 13.04 -1.75
N VAL A 206 -1.60 11.94 -1.07
CA VAL A 206 -2.62 10.99 -1.52
C VAL A 206 -3.24 10.28 -0.33
N ILE A 207 -4.56 10.07 -0.41
CA ILE A 207 -5.27 9.17 0.47
C ILE A 207 -5.87 8.05 -0.37
N GLN A 208 -5.79 6.82 0.13
CA GLN A 208 -6.56 5.70 -0.37
C GLN A 208 -7.47 5.19 0.74
N THR A 209 -8.73 4.92 0.42
CA THR A 209 -9.72 4.50 1.41
C THR A 209 -10.76 3.59 0.77
N ASP A 210 -11.80 3.21 1.50
CA ASP A 210 -12.94 2.45 0.98
C ASP A 210 -14.26 3.17 1.21
N ASP A 211 -15.33 2.63 0.64
CA ASP A 211 -16.68 3.19 0.71
C ASP A 211 -17.33 3.11 2.10
N ARG A 212 -16.67 2.48 3.08
CA ARG A 212 -17.11 2.40 4.47
C ARG A 212 -16.49 3.49 5.32
N SER A 213 -15.28 3.93 4.95
CA SER A 213 -14.54 4.99 5.62
C SER A 213 -14.72 6.36 4.96
N LEU A 214 -15.29 6.45 3.76
CA LEU A 214 -15.53 7.71 3.06
C LEU A 214 -16.95 7.80 2.50
N GLY A 215 -17.70 8.80 2.95
CA GLY A 215 -19.06 9.07 2.45
C GLY A 215 -19.05 9.81 1.10
N ALA A 216 -20.00 9.51 0.21
CA ALA A 216 -20.15 10.19 -1.09
C ALA A 216 -20.35 11.72 -1.01
N HIS A 217 -20.80 12.19 0.16
CA HIS A 217 -21.10 13.59 0.44
C HIS A 217 -20.01 14.28 1.25
N ASP A 218 -18.98 13.54 1.68
CA ASP A 218 -17.84 14.08 2.42
C ASP A 218 -17.04 15.02 1.48
N PRO A 219 -16.65 16.22 1.92
CA PRO A 219 -15.75 17.09 1.16
C PRO A 219 -14.48 16.37 0.69
N LEU A 220 -13.94 15.45 1.49
CA LEU A 220 -12.75 14.67 1.13
C LEU A 220 -12.96 13.77 -0.08
N ALA A 221 -14.19 13.28 -0.31
CA ALA A 221 -14.53 12.45 -1.46
C ALA A 221 -14.38 13.19 -2.80
N TRP A 222 -14.35 14.52 -2.75
CA TRP A 222 -14.27 15.37 -3.94
C TRP A 222 -13.02 16.25 -3.96
N SER A 223 -12.16 16.10 -2.95
CA SER A 223 -10.95 16.90 -2.80
C SER A 223 -9.89 16.54 -3.85
N ASP A 224 -9.16 17.56 -4.30
CA ASP A 224 -7.85 17.41 -4.97
C ASP A 224 -6.69 17.50 -3.98
N GLU A 225 -7.01 17.75 -2.70
CA GLU A 225 -6.08 18.22 -1.70
C GLU A 225 -6.38 17.57 -0.34
N PRO A 226 -5.82 16.38 -0.10
CA PRO A 226 -5.22 15.47 -1.09
C PRO A 226 -6.28 14.79 -1.97
N PRO A 227 -5.92 14.29 -3.17
CA PRO A 227 -6.80 13.39 -3.93
C PRO A 227 -7.07 12.12 -3.11
N CYS A 228 -8.35 11.76 -3.01
CA CYS A 228 -8.80 10.60 -2.24
C CYS A 228 -9.28 9.48 -3.18
N LEU A 229 -8.46 8.44 -3.32
CA LEU A 229 -8.73 7.25 -4.13
C LEU A 229 -9.57 6.25 -3.32
N CYS A 230 -10.86 6.14 -3.67
CA CYS A 230 -11.77 5.21 -3.00
C CYS A 230 -11.78 3.85 -3.70
N TYR A 231 -11.41 2.81 -2.99
CA TYR A 231 -11.55 1.43 -3.43
C TYR A 231 -13.02 0.98 -3.32
N HIS A 232 -13.61 0.59 -4.44
CA HIS A 232 -14.98 0.13 -4.48
C HIS A 232 -15.07 -1.39 -4.42
N GLY A 233 -15.81 -1.87 -3.41
CA GLY A 233 -16.28 -3.25 -3.40
C GLY A 233 -17.31 -3.53 -4.51
N LEU A 234 -17.63 -4.81 -4.70
CA LEU A 234 -18.64 -5.27 -5.67
C LEU A 234 -20.06 -4.73 -5.44
N THR A 235 -20.32 -4.15 -4.28
CA THR A 235 -21.65 -3.67 -3.87
C THR A 235 -21.71 -2.16 -3.70
N SER A 236 -20.61 -1.44 -3.94
CA SER A 236 -20.60 0.01 -3.74
C SER A 236 -21.45 0.72 -4.78
N GLU A 237 -22.37 1.57 -4.32
CA GLU A 237 -23.09 2.55 -5.15
C GLU A 237 -22.52 3.97 -5.02
N VAL A 238 -21.55 4.15 -4.12
CA VAL A 238 -20.89 5.42 -3.90
C VAL A 238 -19.97 5.68 -5.08
N VAL A 239 -20.11 6.85 -5.70
CA VAL A 239 -19.14 7.37 -6.67
C VAL A 239 -18.55 8.63 -6.09
N VAL A 240 -17.23 8.65 -6.03
CA VAL A 240 -16.45 9.79 -5.56
C VAL A 240 -15.68 10.39 -6.74
N ARG A 241 -14.79 11.32 -6.46
CA ARG A 241 -13.94 11.89 -7.50
C ARG A 241 -12.93 10.89 -8.05
N TYR A 242 -12.20 10.17 -7.22
CA TYR A 242 -11.21 9.17 -7.68
C TYR A 242 -11.63 7.78 -7.22
N ASN A 243 -11.97 6.91 -8.16
CA ASN A 243 -12.55 5.60 -7.88
C ASN A 243 -11.59 4.51 -8.34
N LEU A 244 -11.24 3.56 -7.48
CA LEU A 244 -10.41 2.40 -7.78
C LEU A 244 -11.26 1.12 -7.79
N TYR A 245 -11.22 0.38 -8.89
CA TYR A 245 -11.91 -0.90 -9.02
C TYR A 245 -10.91 -2.06 -8.97
N GLY A 246 -11.08 -2.99 -8.02
CA GLY A 246 -10.18 -4.13 -7.89
C GLY A 246 -10.33 -5.16 -9.02
N PRO A 247 -9.31 -6.01 -9.27
CA PRO A 247 -9.33 -7.05 -10.30
C PRO A 247 -10.51 -8.01 -10.18
N THR A 248 -10.85 -8.37 -8.93
CA THR A 248 -11.96 -9.28 -8.63
C THR A 248 -13.31 -8.74 -9.07
N SER A 249 -13.45 -7.43 -9.31
CA SER A 249 -14.67 -6.84 -9.86
C SER A 249 -14.85 -7.04 -11.36
N ILE A 250 -13.85 -7.60 -12.05
CA ILE A 250 -13.76 -7.72 -13.50
C ILE A 250 -13.36 -9.16 -13.91
N ASP A 251 -13.30 -10.11 -12.99
CA ASP A 251 -12.90 -11.49 -13.30
C ASP A 251 -13.89 -12.24 -14.21
N THR A 252 -15.14 -11.78 -14.31
CA THR A 252 -16.17 -12.43 -15.14
C THR A 252 -16.98 -11.42 -15.96
N PRO A 253 -17.46 -11.78 -17.16
CA PRO A 253 -18.26 -10.88 -18.00
C PRO A 253 -19.52 -10.33 -17.31
N SER A 254 -20.12 -11.10 -16.39
CA SER A 254 -21.27 -10.65 -15.61
C SER A 254 -20.89 -9.57 -14.60
N MET A 255 -19.74 -9.72 -13.94
CA MET A 255 -19.20 -8.73 -13.01
C MET A 255 -18.77 -7.47 -13.75
N THR A 256 -18.08 -7.59 -14.89
CA THR A 256 -17.72 -6.45 -15.75
C THR A 256 -18.95 -5.66 -16.18
N ARG A 257 -20.03 -6.33 -16.64
CA ARG A 257 -21.30 -5.65 -16.98
C ARG A 257 -21.95 -4.98 -15.77
N SER A 258 -21.92 -5.62 -14.60
CA SER A 258 -22.44 -5.06 -13.36
C SER A 258 -21.66 -3.81 -12.93
N THR A 259 -20.34 -3.87 -12.98
CA THR A 259 -19.43 -2.77 -12.68
C THR A 259 -19.67 -1.60 -13.65
N ARG A 260 -19.76 -1.86 -14.96
CA ARG A 260 -20.13 -0.84 -15.95
C ARG A 260 -21.47 -0.18 -15.65
N ARG A 261 -22.53 -0.97 -15.42
CA ARG A 261 -23.86 -0.41 -15.11
C ARG A 261 -23.83 0.49 -13.87
N ARG A 262 -23.00 0.17 -12.88
CA ARG A 262 -22.83 0.98 -11.68
C ARG A 262 -22.09 2.28 -11.96
N ILE A 263 -21.03 2.22 -12.77
CA ILE A 263 -20.33 3.41 -13.25
C ILE A 263 -21.29 4.31 -14.02
N ASP A 264 -22.01 3.78 -15.01
CA ASP A 264 -22.98 4.53 -15.81
C ASP A 264 -24.07 5.18 -14.93
N ALA A 265 -24.57 4.45 -13.93
CA ALA A 265 -25.56 4.96 -13.00
C ALA A 265 -24.99 6.08 -12.11
N GLY A 266 -23.76 5.91 -11.61
CA GLY A 266 -23.07 6.91 -10.80
C GLY A 266 -22.75 8.17 -11.59
N VAL A 267 -22.18 8.03 -12.80
CA VAL A 267 -21.90 9.12 -13.73
C VAL A 267 -23.17 9.92 -14.02
N ARG A 268 -24.29 9.25 -14.35
CA ARG A 268 -25.56 9.94 -14.60
C ARG A 268 -26.07 10.70 -13.38
N ARG A 269 -25.95 10.12 -12.17
CA ARG A 269 -26.34 10.79 -10.92
C ARG A 269 -25.50 12.04 -10.68
N GLU A 270 -24.21 12.02 -11.01
CA GLU A 270 -23.30 13.15 -10.77
C GLU A 270 -23.33 14.21 -11.88
N GLN A 271 -23.55 13.83 -13.15
CA GLN A 271 -23.83 14.79 -14.23
C GLN A 271 -25.04 15.67 -13.91
N LEU A 272 -26.07 15.10 -13.27
CA LEU A 272 -27.23 15.86 -12.80
C LEU A 272 -26.92 16.84 -11.66
N ARG A 273 -25.76 16.73 -11.02
CA ARG A 273 -25.36 17.55 -9.87
C ARG A 273 -24.34 18.65 -10.21
N GLU A 274 -24.03 18.85 -11.50
CA GLU A 274 -23.03 19.82 -11.99
C GLU A 274 -21.66 19.68 -11.28
N ARG A 275 -21.31 18.46 -10.86
CA ARG A 275 -20.04 18.20 -10.18
C ARG A 275 -18.89 18.04 -11.17
N ARG A 276 -17.67 18.22 -10.64
CA ARG A 276 -16.41 17.95 -11.35
C ARG A 276 -16.40 16.50 -11.89
N PRO A 277 -15.68 16.23 -12.99
CA PRO A 277 -15.59 14.89 -13.54
C PRO A 277 -14.98 13.91 -12.52
N SER A 278 -15.57 12.73 -12.44
CA SER A 278 -14.98 11.58 -11.75
C SER A 278 -13.86 10.98 -12.60
N VAL A 279 -12.89 10.35 -11.94
CA VAL A 279 -11.79 9.59 -12.51
C VAL A 279 -11.95 8.15 -12.04
N PHE A 280 -11.90 7.22 -12.99
CA PHE A 280 -12.02 5.78 -12.75
C PHE A 280 -10.70 5.08 -13.06
N VAL A 281 -10.13 4.42 -12.06
CA VAL A 281 -8.88 3.67 -12.11
C VAL A 281 -9.21 2.18 -12.12
N PHE A 282 -8.62 1.44 -13.06
CA PHE A 282 -8.81 0.00 -13.24
C PHE A 282 -7.45 -0.71 -13.32
N PRO A 283 -7.37 -2.01 -13.01
CA PRO A 283 -6.20 -2.82 -13.33
C PRO A 283 -6.09 -3.09 -14.83
N ALA A 284 -4.88 -3.34 -15.32
CA ALA A 284 -4.57 -3.61 -16.72
C ALA A 284 -5.50 -4.66 -17.36
N ALA A 285 -5.58 -5.83 -16.73
CA ALA A 285 -6.47 -6.91 -17.16
C ALA A 285 -7.95 -6.49 -17.22
N GLY A 286 -8.34 -5.53 -16.37
CA GLY A 286 -9.67 -4.95 -16.36
C GLY A 286 -9.91 -3.98 -17.52
N VAL A 287 -8.89 -3.21 -17.91
CA VAL A 287 -8.96 -2.25 -19.03
C VAL A 287 -9.29 -2.97 -20.33
N ASP A 288 -8.62 -4.06 -20.66
CA ASP A 288 -8.90 -4.82 -21.89
C ASP A 288 -10.33 -5.36 -21.94
N GLN A 289 -10.85 -5.79 -20.80
CA GLN A 289 -12.22 -6.26 -20.70
C GLN A 289 -13.25 -5.13 -20.79
N MET A 290 -12.93 -3.97 -20.22
CA MET A 290 -13.76 -2.77 -20.29
C MET A 290 -13.73 -2.17 -21.70
N ALA A 291 -12.59 -2.11 -22.37
CA ALA A 291 -12.43 -1.57 -23.72
C ALA A 291 -13.32 -2.28 -24.75
N ARG A 292 -13.55 -3.59 -24.57
CA ARG A 292 -14.50 -4.39 -25.36
C ARG A 292 -15.97 -3.98 -25.17
N LEU A 293 -16.26 -3.11 -24.20
CA LEU A 293 -17.58 -2.62 -23.85
C LEU A 293 -17.76 -1.12 -24.19
N ASP A 294 -17.11 -0.56 -25.22
CA ASP A 294 -17.23 0.87 -25.61
C ASP A 294 -16.74 1.88 -24.55
N VAL A 295 -15.49 1.75 -24.10
CA VAL A 295 -14.80 2.80 -23.30
C VAL A 295 -14.61 4.15 -24.01
N PRO A 296 -14.48 4.25 -25.35
CA PRO A 296 -14.27 5.55 -26.01
C PRO A 296 -15.31 6.63 -25.66
N GLN A 297 -16.55 6.24 -25.36
CA GLN A 297 -17.59 7.17 -24.91
C GLN A 297 -17.34 7.79 -23.52
N LEU A 298 -16.60 7.11 -22.64
CA LEU A 298 -16.25 7.61 -21.31
C LEU A 298 -15.06 8.57 -21.37
N GLU A 299 -14.10 8.33 -22.26
CA GLU A 299 -12.98 9.23 -22.53
C GLU A 299 -13.44 10.53 -23.20
N GLU A 300 -14.33 10.45 -24.21
CA GLU A 300 -14.93 11.62 -24.87
C GLU A 300 -15.71 12.53 -23.89
N GLN A 301 -16.21 11.97 -22.79
CA GLN A 301 -16.89 12.72 -21.73
C GLN A 301 -15.92 13.30 -20.69
N GLY A 302 -14.61 13.08 -20.83
CA GLY A 302 -13.60 13.55 -19.87
C GLY A 302 -13.67 12.85 -18.50
N LEU A 303 -14.28 11.66 -18.44
CA LEU A 303 -14.63 10.97 -17.19
C LEU A 303 -13.74 9.77 -16.88
N CYS A 304 -12.77 9.42 -17.71
CA CYS A 304 -11.96 8.22 -17.51
C CYS A 304 -10.49 8.50 -17.78
N VAL A 305 -9.64 8.17 -16.80
CA VAL A 305 -8.21 8.00 -17.03
C VAL A 305 -7.90 6.56 -16.65
N LEU A 306 -7.77 5.71 -17.67
CA LEU A 306 -7.36 4.34 -17.50
C LEU A 306 -5.88 4.34 -17.12
N PHE A 307 -5.57 3.77 -15.96
CA PHE A 307 -4.19 3.50 -15.57
C PHE A 307 -3.97 1.99 -15.63
N ASP A 308 -2.76 1.57 -16.00
CA ASP A 308 -2.37 0.17 -15.94
C ASP A 308 -1.86 -0.12 -14.53
N GLU A 309 -2.74 -0.56 -13.63
CA GLU A 309 -2.28 -1.29 -12.44
C GLU A 309 -1.96 -2.73 -12.87
N GLY A 310 -0.67 -3.05 -12.98
CA GLY A 310 -0.22 -4.38 -13.39
C GLY A 310 -0.89 -5.51 -12.58
N ASP A 311 -1.06 -6.67 -13.22
CA ASP A 311 -1.90 -7.85 -12.92
C ASP A 311 -1.91 -8.47 -11.49
N SER A 312 -1.37 -7.82 -10.47
CA SER A 312 -1.44 -8.33 -9.10
C SER A 312 -2.86 -8.16 -8.51
N HIS A 313 -3.48 -9.29 -8.18
CA HIS A 313 -4.77 -9.39 -7.48
C HIS A 313 -4.83 -8.73 -6.08
N GLU A 314 -3.72 -8.16 -5.59
CA GLU A 314 -3.62 -7.42 -4.35
C GLU A 314 -2.90 -6.09 -4.63
N PRO A 315 -3.27 -4.98 -3.97
CA PRO A 315 -2.55 -3.71 -4.12
C PRO A 315 -1.07 -3.99 -3.93
N GLN A 316 -0.26 -3.63 -4.92
CA GLN A 316 1.18 -3.85 -4.92
C GLN A 316 1.81 -3.02 -3.81
N SER A 317 1.74 -3.53 -2.58
CA SER A 317 2.65 -3.45 -1.42
C SER A 317 4.05 -2.82 -1.57
N ARG A 318 4.57 -2.55 -2.77
CA ARG A 318 5.62 -1.54 -2.95
C ARG A 318 5.10 -0.12 -2.69
N GLU A 319 3.94 0.24 -3.23
CA GLU A 319 3.36 1.59 -3.15
C GLU A 319 1.87 1.49 -2.82
N LEU A 320 1.36 2.43 -2.04
CA LEU A 320 -0.06 2.46 -1.67
C LEU A 320 -0.96 2.54 -2.91
N VAL A 321 -0.60 3.41 -3.85
CA VAL A 321 -1.30 3.65 -5.11
C VAL A 321 -0.37 3.42 -6.30
N SER A 322 -0.92 3.27 -7.50
CA SER A 322 -0.13 3.16 -8.73
C SER A 322 0.82 4.35 -8.94
N HIS A 323 1.90 4.10 -9.68
CA HIS A 323 2.89 5.13 -10.02
C HIS A 323 2.25 6.30 -10.80
N GLU A 324 1.29 5.98 -11.67
CA GLU A 324 0.55 6.95 -12.46
C GLU A 324 -0.36 7.81 -11.59
N PHE A 325 -1.02 7.22 -10.59
CA PHE A 325 -1.83 7.97 -9.65
C PHE A 325 -0.96 8.88 -8.77
N TRP A 326 0.24 8.43 -8.38
CA TRP A 326 1.24 9.28 -7.75
C TRP A 326 1.63 10.48 -8.61
N TRP A 327 1.83 10.26 -9.90
CA TRP A 327 2.15 11.34 -10.84
C TRP A 327 0.99 12.34 -10.97
N LEU A 328 -0.24 11.85 -11.09
CA LEU A 328 -1.45 12.68 -11.09
C LEU A 328 -1.55 13.52 -9.81
N ALA A 329 -1.41 12.90 -8.64
CA ALA A 329 -1.48 13.60 -7.35
C ALA A 329 -0.43 14.71 -7.24
N ARG A 330 0.80 14.47 -7.70
CA ARG A 330 1.87 15.47 -7.74
C ARG A 330 1.59 16.58 -8.76
N ALA A 331 1.04 16.25 -9.92
CA ALA A 331 0.67 17.23 -10.93
C ALA A 331 -0.43 18.17 -10.41
N LEU A 332 -1.44 17.63 -9.73
CA LEU A 332 -2.50 18.41 -9.07
C LEU A 332 -1.91 19.36 -8.01
N LYS A 333 -1.02 18.86 -7.17
CA LYS A 333 -0.31 19.67 -6.17
C LYS A 333 0.52 20.80 -6.79
N ALA A 334 1.30 20.50 -7.83
CA ALA A 334 2.15 21.49 -8.50
C ALA A 334 1.35 22.53 -9.30
N GLU A 335 0.17 22.18 -9.80
CA GLU A 335 -0.76 23.13 -10.42
C GLU A 335 -1.37 24.08 -9.40
N ARG A 336 -1.69 23.60 -8.19
CA ARG A 336 -2.16 24.44 -7.10
C ARG A 336 -1.09 25.43 -6.65
N GLU A 337 0.12 24.96 -6.37
CA GLU A 337 1.23 25.82 -5.92
C GLU A 337 1.45 26.97 -6.92
N ARG A 338 1.33 26.69 -8.22
CA ARG A 338 1.36 27.73 -9.27
C ARG A 338 0.22 28.75 -9.18
N ARG A 339 -1.01 28.33 -8.89
CA ARG A 339 -2.15 29.26 -8.72
C ARG A 339 -2.03 30.12 -7.46
N GLU A 340 -1.55 29.53 -6.38
CA GLU A 340 -1.30 30.27 -5.14
C GLU A 340 -0.23 31.34 -5.37
N ASP A 341 0.84 31.02 -6.10
CA ASP A 341 1.87 32.01 -6.47
C ASP A 341 1.29 33.13 -7.35
N GLU A 342 0.44 32.81 -8.34
CA GLU A 342 -0.22 33.79 -9.22
C GLU A 342 -1.21 34.72 -8.49
N GLU A 343 -1.85 34.27 -7.40
CA GLU A 343 -2.78 35.10 -6.61
C GLU A 343 -2.06 36.10 -5.68
N HIS A 344 -0.76 35.91 -5.42
CA HIS A 344 0.04 36.75 -4.53
C HIS A 344 0.92 37.77 -5.28
N GLU A 345 1.00 37.71 -6.61
CA GLU A 345 1.60 38.73 -7.49
C GLU A 345 0.62 39.87 -7.81
#